data_AF-A0A8T8X2W7-F1
#
_entry.id   AF-A0A8T8X2W7-F1
#
_cell.length_a   1.000
_cell.length_b   1.000
_cell.length_c   1.000
_cell.angle_alpha   90.00
_cell.angle_beta   90.00
_cell.angle_gamma   90.00
#
_symmetry.space_group_name_H-M   'P 1'
#
loop_
_entity.id
_entity.type
_entity.pdbx_description
1 polymer ?
#
loop_
_entity_poly.entity_id
_entity_poly.type
_entity_poly.pdbx_seq_one_letter_code
_entity_poly.pdbx_strand_id
1 'polypeptide(L)'
;MPNLGNSALSTLWKQSPDKLVANVVLQGGTPNTNFNVRLIQLKNWKAVKCGPCTSGGATLTTDSDGNGNMNVQRAVSPGANAAWVDLNNQNKCEDFFDIGPLTFG
;
A
#
# COMPACT_ATOMS: atom_id res chain seq x y z
N MET A 1 3.66 -11.65 17.46
CA MET A 1 4.99 -11.99 16.91
C MET A 1 4.83 -12.01 15.40
N PRO A 2 5.56 -11.22 14.59
CA PRO A 2 5.39 -11.24 13.15
C PRO A 2 5.89 -12.59 12.60
N ASN A 3 5.05 -13.25 11.81
CA ASN A 3 5.38 -14.50 11.16
C ASN A 3 6.34 -14.18 10.00
N LEU A 4 7.58 -14.67 10.07
CA LEU A 4 8.66 -14.37 9.11
C LEU A 4 8.40 -14.90 7.69
N GLY A 5 7.27 -15.58 7.44
CA GLY A 5 6.90 -16.11 6.12
C GLY A 5 6.14 -15.15 5.21
N ASN A 6 5.52 -14.10 5.77
CA ASN A 6 4.66 -13.20 5.00
C ASN A 6 5.18 -11.77 5.11
N SER A 7 5.48 -11.13 3.98
CA SER A 7 6.04 -9.79 3.94
C SER A 7 5.52 -8.99 2.76
N ALA A 8 5.11 -7.75 3.01
CA ALA A 8 5.03 -6.73 1.98
C ALA A 8 6.33 -5.93 1.96
N LEU A 9 6.95 -5.88 0.79
CA LEU A 9 8.03 -4.95 0.50
C LEU A 9 7.45 -3.87 -0.39
N SER A 10 7.65 -2.61 0.01
CA SER A 10 7.35 -1.50 -0.86
C SER A 10 8.50 -0.51 -0.88
N THR A 11 8.84 -0.08 -2.09
CA THR A 11 9.74 1.06 -2.28
C THR A 11 8.89 2.23 -2.70
N LEU A 12 8.97 3.31 -1.92
CA LEU A 12 8.23 4.54 -2.16
C LEU A 12 9.18 5.63 -2.62
N TRP A 13 8.82 6.36 -3.67
CA TRP A 13 9.54 7.57 -4.04
C TRP A 13 8.63 8.60 -4.68
N LYS A 14 9.04 9.86 -4.52
CA LYS A 14 8.41 11.00 -5.16
C LYS A 14 9.01 11.17 -6.56
N GLN A 15 8.25 10.84 -7.59
CA GLN A 15 8.70 10.95 -8.98
C GLN A 15 8.80 12.41 -9.42
N SER A 16 7.92 13.28 -8.91
CA SER A 16 7.91 14.73 -9.12
C SER A 16 7.20 15.43 -7.95
N PRO A 17 7.25 16.77 -7.82
CA PRO A 17 6.54 17.51 -6.76
C PRO A 17 5.10 17.04 -6.53
N ASP A 18 4.41 16.66 -7.60
CA ASP A 18 2.99 16.32 -7.61
C ASP A 18 2.70 14.83 -7.76
N LYS A 19 3.71 13.95 -7.80
CA LYS A 19 3.51 12.52 -8.08
C LYS A 19 4.29 11.61 -7.13
N LEU A 20 3.54 10.75 -6.45
CA LEU A 20 4.06 9.68 -5.61
C LEU A 20 3.90 8.33 -6.33
N VAL A 21 4.95 7.53 -6.30
CA VAL A 21 4.97 6.18 -6.90
C VAL A 21 5.44 5.19 -5.85
N ALA A 22 4.76 4.06 -5.77
CA ALA A 22 5.20 2.93 -4.98
C ALA A 22 5.27 1.67 -5.84
N ASN A 23 6.40 1.00 -5.79
CA ASN A 23 6.50 -0.39 -6.20
C ASN A 23 6.12 -1.26 -5.01
N VAL A 24 5.28 -2.26 -5.25
CA VAL A 24 4.74 -3.14 -4.22
C VAL A 24 5.02 -4.57 -4.62
N VAL A 25 5.59 -5.32 -3.69
CA VAL A 25 5.80 -6.77 -3.78
C VAL A 25 5.21 -7.37 -2.51
N LEU A 26 4.25 -8.27 -2.68
CA LEU A 26 3.67 -9.06 -1.60
C LEU A 26 4.16 -10.50 -1.75
N GLN A 27 4.67 -11.06 -0.65
CA GLN A 27 5.03 -12.46 -0.53
C GLN A 27 4.29 -13.06 0.67
N GLY A 28 3.71 -14.25 0.50
CA GLY A 28 2.95 -14.92 1.56
C GLY A 28 1.61 -14.26 1.90
N GLY A 29 1.00 -13.54 0.95
CA GLY A 29 -0.39 -13.12 1.07
C GLY A 29 -1.36 -14.31 1.03
N THR A 30 -2.64 -14.07 1.30
CA THR A 30 -3.68 -15.10 1.08
C THR A 30 -3.68 -15.49 -0.42
N PRO A 31 -3.55 -16.77 -0.81
CA PRO A 31 -3.50 -17.17 -2.22
C PRO A 31 -4.76 -16.81 -3.01
N ASN A 32 -4.60 -16.54 -4.31
CA ASN A 32 -5.69 -16.26 -5.25
C ASN A 32 -6.67 -15.17 -4.76
N THR A 33 -6.16 -14.15 -4.06
CA THR A 33 -6.96 -13.15 -3.35
C THR A 33 -6.69 -11.76 -3.86
N ASN A 34 -7.75 -10.94 -3.93
CA ASN A 34 -7.64 -9.54 -4.27
C ASN A 34 -7.35 -8.69 -3.02
N PHE A 35 -6.25 -7.96 -3.08
CA PHE A 35 -5.87 -6.93 -2.13
C PHE A 35 -6.03 -5.54 -2.76
N ASN A 36 -6.56 -4.62 -1.97
CA ASN A 36 -6.53 -3.20 -2.27
C ASN A 36 -5.18 -2.62 -1.84
N VAL A 37 -4.41 -2.15 -2.81
CA VAL A 37 -3.15 -1.43 -2.61
C VAL A 37 -3.46 0.06 -2.50
N ARG A 38 -3.35 0.57 -1.28
CA ARG A 38 -3.68 1.96 -0.93
C ARG A 38 -2.40 2.73 -0.63
N LEU A 39 -2.24 3.83 -1.36
CA LEU A 39 -1.17 4.80 -1.12
C LEU A 39 -1.70 5.89 -0.18
N ILE A 40 -1.44 5.72 1.12
CA ILE A 40 -1.96 6.55 2.20
C ILE A 40 -0.98 7.69 2.46
N GLN A 41 -1.41 8.93 2.26
CA GLN A 41 -0.57 10.11 2.44
C GLN A 41 -0.86 10.78 3.78
N LEU A 42 0.17 11.37 4.37
CA LEU A 42 0.14 12.03 5.67
C LEU A 42 0.42 13.51 5.54
N LYS A 43 -0.44 14.31 6.18
CA LYS A 43 -0.22 15.73 6.44
C LYS A 43 -0.18 15.92 7.95
N ASN A 44 0.92 16.44 8.48
CA ASN A 44 1.14 16.59 9.93
C ASN A 44 0.87 15.27 10.68
N TRP A 45 1.39 14.16 10.17
CA TRP A 45 1.20 12.81 10.72
C TRP A 45 -0.26 12.32 10.78
N LYS A 46 -1.18 12.96 10.05
CA LYS A 46 -2.58 12.52 9.91
C LYS A 46 -2.87 12.07 8.50
N ALA A 47 -3.54 10.93 8.36
CA ALA A 47 -3.97 10.39 7.07
C ALA A 47 -4.88 11.39 6.34
N VAL A 48 -4.51 11.72 5.12
CA VAL A 48 -5.40 12.36 4.14
C VAL A 48 -6.41 11.31 3.66
N LYS A 49 -7.62 11.73 3.32
CA LYS A 49 -8.69 10.84 2.83
C LYS A 49 -8.19 9.90 1.72
N CYS A 50 -8.21 8.59 1.99
CA CYS A 50 -7.63 7.56 1.12
C CYS A 50 -8.61 6.44 0.73
N GLY A 51 -9.90 6.60 1.04
CA GLY A 51 -10.93 5.59 0.77
C GLY A 51 -10.93 4.44 1.79
N PRO A 52 -12.02 3.63 1.81
CA PRO A 52 -12.15 2.50 2.73
C PRO A 52 -11.19 1.35 2.36
N CYS A 53 -10.95 0.43 3.29
CA CYS A 53 -10.10 -0.74 3.08
C CYS A 53 -10.66 -1.74 2.06
N THR A 54 -11.98 -1.78 1.86
CA THR A 54 -12.66 -2.74 0.97
C THR A 54 -12.77 -2.28 -0.48
N SER A 55 -12.62 -0.99 -0.79
CA SER A 55 -12.75 -0.49 -2.16
C SER A 55 -11.81 0.67 -2.54
N GLY A 56 -10.91 1.08 -1.66
CA GLY A 56 -9.95 2.15 -1.94
C GLY A 56 -8.70 1.64 -2.67
N GLY A 57 -8.12 2.49 -3.51
CA GLY A 57 -6.82 2.20 -4.15
C GLY A 57 -6.93 1.39 -5.43
N ALA A 58 -5.86 0.64 -5.73
CA ALA A 58 -5.77 -0.24 -6.89
C ALA A 58 -5.83 -1.71 -6.45
N THR A 59 -6.15 -2.63 -7.36
CA THR A 59 -6.23 -4.06 -7.05
C THR A 59 -4.93 -4.76 -7.40
N LEU A 60 -4.39 -5.53 -6.45
CA LEU A 60 -3.36 -6.55 -6.66
C LEU A 60 -3.98 -7.91 -6.37
N THR A 61 -3.85 -8.84 -7.32
CA THR A 61 -4.30 -10.22 -7.14
C THR A 61 -3.07 -11.08 -6.88
N THR A 62 -3.09 -11.87 -5.80
CA THR A 62 -2.04 -12.84 -5.51
C THR A 62 -2.22 -14.11 -6.34
N ASP A 63 -1.11 -14.80 -6.62
CA ASP A 63 -1.08 -16.11 -7.25
C ASP A 63 -1.42 -17.25 -6.27
N SER A 64 -1.25 -18.50 -6.72
CA SER A 64 -1.48 -19.70 -5.91
C SER A 64 -0.53 -19.85 -4.71
N ASP A 65 0.61 -19.16 -4.73
CA ASP A 65 1.61 -19.15 -3.68
C ASP A 65 1.46 -17.92 -2.75
N GLY A 66 0.46 -17.07 -3.01
CA GLY A 66 0.24 -15.86 -2.24
C GLY A 66 1.13 -14.69 -2.64
N ASN A 67 1.80 -14.76 -3.78
CA ASN A 67 2.69 -13.70 -4.25
C ASN A 67 1.97 -12.76 -5.22
N GLY A 68 2.38 -11.49 -5.24
CA GLY A 68 1.93 -10.55 -6.26
C GLY A 68 2.76 -9.28 -6.25
N ASN A 69 2.76 -8.55 -7.35
CA ASN A 69 3.47 -7.29 -7.46
C ASN A 69 2.70 -6.28 -8.31
N MET A 70 2.85 -4.99 -8.00
CA MET A 70 2.30 -3.91 -8.81
C MET A 70 3.02 -2.59 -8.59
N ASN A 71 2.79 -1.65 -9.51
CA ASN A 71 3.15 -0.25 -9.33
C ASN A 71 1.87 0.55 -9.11
N VAL A 72 1.81 1.32 -8.01
CA VAL A 72 0.72 2.24 -7.73
C VAL A 72 1.25 3.67 -7.76
N GLN A 73 0.46 4.57 -8.34
CA GLN A 73 0.79 5.98 -8.40
C GLN A 73 -0.40 6.83 -7.99
N ARG A 74 -0.12 7.96 -7.35
CA ARG A 74 -1.14 8.93 -6.95
C ARG A 74 -0.55 10.32 -6.97
N ALA A 75 -1.39 11.31 -7.27
CA ALA A 75 -1.03 12.71 -7.09
C ALA A 75 -0.71 12.98 -5.62
N VAL A 76 0.30 13.82 -5.35
CA VAL A 76 0.62 14.27 -3.99
C VAL A 76 -0.49 15.19 -3.52
N SER A 77 -1.06 14.87 -2.36
CA SER A 77 -2.11 15.66 -1.73
C SER A 77 -1.50 16.96 -1.17
N PRO A 78 -2.21 18.10 -1.23
CA PRO A 78 -1.67 19.37 -0.75
C PRO A 78 -1.16 19.31 0.69
N GLY A 79 0.14 19.58 0.87
CA GLY A 79 0.82 19.59 2.16
C GLY A 79 1.13 18.22 2.76
N ALA A 80 0.96 17.13 2.00
CA ALA A 80 1.44 15.82 2.43
C ALA A 80 2.98 15.75 2.33
N ASN A 81 3.60 15.14 3.33
CA ASN A 81 5.07 15.03 3.44
C ASN A 81 5.56 13.62 3.84
N ALA A 82 4.63 12.68 3.98
CA ALA A 82 4.94 11.28 4.20
C ALA A 82 3.81 10.42 3.63
N ALA A 83 4.11 9.16 3.36
CA ALA A 83 3.10 8.18 2.97
C ALA A 83 3.55 6.76 3.32
N TRP A 84 2.57 5.86 3.36
CA TRP A 84 2.82 4.43 3.40
C TRP A 84 1.93 3.70 2.40
N VAL A 85 2.28 2.44 2.14
CA VAL A 85 1.47 1.51 1.38
C VAL A 85 0.79 0.56 2.35
N ASP A 86 -0.51 0.38 2.15
CA ASP A 86 -1.36 -0.55 2.89
C ASP A 86 -2.07 -1.46 1.88
N LEU A 87 -1.93 -2.77 2.06
CA LEU A 87 -2.54 -3.81 1.24
C LEU A 87 -3.61 -4.49 2.09
N ASN A 88 -4.89 -4.29 1.76
CA ASN A 88 -5.98 -4.89 2.53
C ASN A 88 -6.74 -5.89 1.67
N ASN A 89 -6.97 -7.08 2.18
CA ASN A 89 -7.86 -8.02 1.54
C ASN A 89 -9.23 -7.34 1.35
N GLN A 90 -9.74 -7.36 0.11
CA GLN A 90 -10.98 -6.67 -0.26
C GLN A 90 -12.20 -7.11 0.56
N ASN A 91 -12.16 -8.34 1.09
CA ASN A 91 -13.26 -8.94 1.84
C ASN A 91 -13.03 -8.99 3.36
N LYS A 92 -11.81 -8.67 3.83
CA LYS A 92 -11.43 -8.83 5.24
C LYS A 92 -10.33 -7.83 5.62
N CYS A 93 -10.69 -6.67 6.14
CA CYS A 93 -9.73 -5.60 6.37
C CYS A 93 -8.67 -5.91 7.45
N GLU A 94 -8.92 -6.89 8.32
CA GLU A 94 -7.95 -7.38 9.30
C GLU A 94 -6.86 -8.27 8.68
N ASP A 95 -7.08 -8.76 7.45
CA ASP A 95 -6.05 -9.41 6.63
C ASP A 95 -5.36 -8.32 5.79
N PHE A 96 -4.28 -7.77 6.33
CA PHE A 96 -3.55 -6.69 5.71
C PHE A 96 -2.04 -6.80 5.88
N PHE A 97 -1.34 -6.09 5.00
CA PHE A 97 0.10 -5.88 5.04
C PHE A 97 0.39 -4.41 4.84
N ASP A 98 1.26 -3.84 5.64
CA ASP A 98 1.69 -2.45 5.50
C ASP A 98 3.20 -2.31 5.65
N ILE A 99 3.67 -1.12 5.28
CA ILE A 99 5.00 -0.65 5.64
C ILE A 99 4.85 0.58 6.53
N GLY A 100 5.89 0.88 7.31
CA GLY A 100 5.95 2.15 8.03
C GLY A 100 5.93 3.35 7.07
N PRO A 101 5.44 4.52 7.53
CA PRO A 101 5.50 5.74 6.75
C PRO A 101 6.93 6.09 6.35
N LEU A 102 7.09 6.44 5.07
CA LEU A 102 8.29 7.01 4.52
C LEU A 102 8.04 8.49 4.26
N THR A 103 8.93 9.33 4.77
CA THR A 103 8.89 10.78 4.53
C THR A 103 9.37 11.09 3.11
N PHE A 104 8.77 12.09 2.49
CA PHE A 104 9.20 12.60 1.19
C PHE A 104 9.17 14.14 1.21
N GLY A 105 10.22 14.76 0.64
CA GLY A 105 10.35 16.21 0.52
C GLY A 105 9.51 16.77 -0.62
#